data_AF-A0A382ZEU1-F1
#
_entry.id   AF-A0A382ZEU1-F1
#
_cell.length_a   1.000
_cell.length_b   1.000
_cell.length_c   1.000
_cell.angle_alpha   90.00
_cell.angle_beta   90.00
_cell.angle_gamma   90.00
#
_symmetry.space_group_name_H-M   'P 1'
#
loop_
_entity.id
_entity.type
_entity.pdbx_description
1 polymer ?
#
loop_
_entity_poly.entity_id
_entity_poly.type
_entity_poly.pdbx_seq_one_letter_code
_entity_poly.pdbx_strand_id
1 'polypeptide(L)'
;MRRIASVSPWAFLPLLVLLSSTGCRANASVAIEVAEGGSGTVTVGLVLDDEAVELVGGIENQLRVDDLADAEWTVEGPNRLSTGDTTVMATKSFDSPERLPDVLAEIAGPGVFEDVALTRHRSFARTEWRLSGRVDLSGGLDLFSDDALAETLSGLPL
;
A
#
# COMPACT_ATOMS: atom_id res chain seq x y z
N MET A 1 26.81 -16.97 -50.22
CA MET A 1 26.97 -15.65 -49.56
C MET A 1 25.70 -15.33 -48.79
N ARG A 2 25.67 -15.57 -47.47
CA ARG A 2 24.56 -15.19 -46.58
C ARG A 2 25.19 -14.36 -45.47
N ARG A 3 25.07 -13.03 -45.55
CA ARG A 3 25.49 -12.13 -44.48
C ARG A 3 24.47 -12.28 -43.36
N ILE A 4 24.77 -13.14 -42.40
CA ILE A 4 24.02 -13.18 -41.14
C ILE A 4 24.42 -11.90 -40.42
N ALA A 5 23.52 -10.91 -40.41
CA ALA A 5 23.71 -9.70 -39.63
C ALA A 5 23.78 -10.11 -38.16
N SER A 6 24.98 -9.97 -37.57
CA SER A 6 25.22 -10.12 -36.14
C SER A 6 24.48 -8.98 -35.43
N VAL A 7 23.26 -9.25 -34.96
CA VAL A 7 22.52 -8.32 -34.11
C VAL A 7 23.24 -8.26 -32.77
N SER A 8 23.84 -7.12 -32.46
CA SER A 8 24.61 -6.93 -31.22
C SER A 8 23.69 -7.16 -30.00
N PRO A 9 24.11 -7.96 -29.00
CA PRO A 9 23.32 -8.20 -27.79
C PRO A 9 23.05 -6.92 -26.97
N TRP A 10 23.80 -5.83 -27.22
CA TRP A 10 23.56 -4.53 -26.61
C TRP A 10 22.36 -3.76 -27.17
N ALA A 11 21.82 -4.14 -28.34
CA ALA A 11 20.57 -3.56 -28.85
C ALA A 11 19.32 -4.11 -28.13
N PHE A 12 19.44 -5.28 -27.48
CA PHE A 12 18.34 -5.91 -26.74
C PHE A 12 18.14 -5.31 -25.34
N LEU A 13 19.19 -4.77 -24.71
CA LEU A 13 19.10 -4.18 -23.37
C LEU A 13 18.13 -2.98 -23.27
N PRO A 14 18.18 -1.97 -24.17
CA PRO A 14 17.21 -0.88 -24.13
C PRO A 14 15.80 -1.35 -24.49
N LEU A 15 15.66 -2.32 -25.40
CA LEU A 15 14.36 -2.89 -25.79
C LEU A 15 13.71 -3.66 -24.62
N LEU A 16 14.50 -4.41 -23.84
CA LEU A 16 14.04 -5.11 -22.65
C LEU A 16 13.62 -4.13 -21.55
N VAL A 17 14.38 -3.06 -21.32
CA VAL A 17 14.04 -1.99 -20.37
C VAL A 17 12.77 -1.23 -20.81
N LEU A 18 12.62 -0.97 -22.11
CA LEU A 18 11.40 -0.36 -22.68
C LEU A 18 10.17 -1.29 -22.58
N LEU A 19 10.33 -2.61 -22.77
CA LEU A 19 9.24 -3.59 -22.61
C LEU A 19 8.84 -3.78 -21.14
N SER A 20 9.78 -3.68 -20.18
CA SER A 20 9.45 -3.72 -18.75
C SER A 20 8.62 -2.53 -18.27
N SER A 21 8.48 -1.49 -19.10
CA SER A 21 7.79 -0.24 -18.75
C SER A 21 6.31 -0.23 -19.15
N THR A 22 5.79 -1.29 -19.79
CA THR A 22 4.37 -1.41 -20.17
C THR A 22 3.61 -2.40 -19.27
N GLY A 23 3.99 -2.46 -17.99
CA GLY A 23 3.32 -3.29 -17.01
C GLY A 23 2.21 -2.53 -16.28
N CYS A 24 1.20 -3.26 -15.83
CA CYS A 24 0.19 -2.81 -14.87
C CYS A 24 0.87 -2.18 -13.63
N ARG A 25 0.48 -0.95 -13.31
CA ARG A 25 1.03 -0.15 -12.21
C ARG A 25 -0.02 0.04 -11.12
N ALA A 26 0.26 -0.53 -9.96
CA ALA A 26 -0.44 -0.26 -8.71
C ALA A 26 0.54 0.31 -7.69
N ASN A 27 0.22 1.47 -7.10
CA ASN A 27 1.01 2.09 -6.06
C ASN A 27 0.14 2.30 -4.82
N ALA A 28 0.50 1.62 -3.73
CA ALA A 28 -0.08 1.81 -2.42
C ALA A 28 0.91 2.56 -1.52
N SER A 29 0.40 3.53 -0.77
CA SER A 29 1.18 4.37 0.13
C SER A 29 0.46 4.53 1.46
N VAL A 30 1.24 4.62 2.55
CA VAL A 30 0.75 4.93 3.89
C VAL A 30 1.49 6.16 4.37
N ALA A 31 0.75 7.24 4.63
CA ALA A 31 1.26 8.47 5.20
C ALA A 31 0.78 8.62 6.65
N ILE A 32 1.67 9.03 7.54
CA ILE A 32 1.37 9.24 8.96
C ILE A 32 1.76 10.68 9.30
N GLU A 33 0.77 11.47 9.69
CA GLU A 33 0.95 12.87 10.11
C GLU A 33 0.68 12.98 11.61
N VAL A 34 1.67 13.45 12.36
CA VAL A 34 1.62 13.49 13.84
C VAL A 34 1.61 14.95 14.31
N ALA A 35 0.59 15.33 15.07
CA ALA A 35 0.50 16.64 15.71
C ALA A 35 1.41 16.73 16.96
N GLU A 36 1.67 17.96 17.43
CA GLU A 36 2.53 18.18 18.61
C GLU A 36 2.04 17.40 19.85
N GLY A 37 0.72 17.25 20.00
CA GLY A 37 0.08 16.52 21.10
C GLY A 37 0.23 15.00 21.02
N GLY A 38 0.66 14.44 19.90
CA GLY A 38 0.80 12.99 19.68
C GLY A 38 -0.44 12.32 19.12
N SER A 39 -1.52 13.07 18.90
CA SER A 39 -2.58 12.68 17.99
C SER A 39 -2.11 12.82 16.54
N GLY A 40 -2.86 12.25 15.61
CA GLY A 40 -2.50 12.33 14.20
C GLY A 40 -3.51 11.66 13.28
N THR A 41 -3.08 11.52 12.03
CA THR A 41 -3.88 10.95 10.95
C THR A 41 -3.03 9.95 10.17
N VAL A 42 -3.63 8.82 9.84
CA VAL A 42 -3.08 7.84 8.90
C VAL A 42 -3.89 7.91 7.61
N THR A 43 -3.19 8.05 6.49
CA THR A 43 -3.77 8.11 5.16
C THR A 43 -3.21 6.97 4.31
N VAL A 44 -4.09 6.11 3.82
CA VAL A 44 -3.78 5.07 2.83
C VAL A 44 -4.18 5.59 1.46
N GLY A 45 -3.21 5.72 0.56
CA GLY A 45 -3.45 6.15 -0.83
C GLY A 45 -3.15 5.02 -1.79
N LEU A 46 -4.09 4.74 -2.69
CA LEU A 46 -3.95 3.78 -3.78
C LEU A 46 -4.07 4.49 -5.12
N VAL A 47 -3.09 4.31 -5.99
CA VAL A 47 -3.08 4.84 -7.36
C VAL A 47 -2.90 3.69 -8.34
N LEU A 48 -3.85 3.56 -9.26
CA LEU A 48 -3.92 2.50 -10.27
C LEU A 48 -3.93 3.10 -11.68
N ASP A 49 -3.21 2.50 -12.61
CA ASP A 49 -3.41 2.76 -14.04
C ASP A 49 -4.65 2.02 -14.59
N ASP A 50 -4.97 2.25 -15.86
CA ASP A 50 -6.16 1.66 -16.49
C ASP A 50 -6.09 0.14 -16.54
N GLU A 51 -4.94 -0.41 -16.90
CA GLU A 51 -4.72 -1.86 -16.93
C GLU A 51 -4.91 -2.48 -15.53
N ALA A 52 -4.45 -1.82 -14.46
CA ALA A 52 -4.65 -2.27 -13.09
C ALA A 52 -6.12 -2.25 -12.68
N VAL A 53 -6.86 -1.20 -13.02
CA VAL A 53 -8.30 -1.09 -12.74
C VAL A 53 -9.09 -2.18 -13.46
N GLU A 54 -8.74 -2.47 -14.71
CA GLU A 54 -9.36 -3.55 -15.48
C GLU A 54 -9.08 -4.93 -14.87
N LEU A 55 -7.83 -5.19 -14.46
CA LEU A 55 -7.42 -6.46 -13.85
C LEU A 55 -8.14 -6.75 -12.53
N VAL A 56 -8.39 -5.72 -11.71
CA VAL A 56 -9.13 -5.89 -10.45
C VAL A 56 -10.65 -5.93 -10.66
N GLY A 57 -11.15 -5.78 -11.89
CA GLY A 57 -12.59 -5.82 -12.19
C GLY A 57 -13.36 -4.57 -11.74
N GLY A 58 -12.69 -3.42 -11.69
CA GLY A 58 -13.26 -2.16 -11.19
C GLY A 58 -13.13 -2.05 -9.67
N ILE A 59 -12.46 -1.00 -9.20
CA ILE A 59 -12.11 -0.85 -7.78
C ILE A 59 -13.33 -0.56 -6.90
N GLU A 60 -14.33 0.12 -7.44
CA GLU A 60 -15.61 0.39 -6.79
C GLU A 60 -16.35 -0.89 -6.38
N ASN A 61 -16.14 -2.01 -7.08
CA ASN A 61 -16.77 -3.28 -6.78
C ASN A 61 -15.99 -4.09 -5.73
N GLN A 62 -14.69 -3.79 -5.58
CA GLN A 62 -13.79 -4.53 -4.69
C GLN A 62 -13.72 -3.90 -3.30
N LEU A 63 -13.84 -2.58 -3.20
CA LEU A 63 -13.79 -1.88 -1.92
C LEU A 63 -15.08 -2.06 -1.12
N ARG A 64 -14.97 -2.68 0.05
CA ARG A 64 -16.03 -2.72 1.06
C ARG A 64 -16.02 -1.44 1.89
N VAL A 65 -16.53 -0.36 1.29
CA VAL A 65 -16.53 0.98 1.93
C VAL A 65 -17.33 0.99 3.23
N ASP A 66 -18.40 0.21 3.33
CA ASP A 66 -19.21 0.11 4.56
C ASP A 66 -18.39 -0.45 5.73
N ASP A 67 -17.63 -1.53 5.51
CA ASP A 67 -16.75 -2.11 6.54
C ASP A 67 -15.66 -1.13 6.99
N LEU A 68 -15.12 -0.35 6.04
CA LEU A 68 -14.16 0.72 6.32
C LEU A 68 -14.80 1.83 7.16
N ALA A 69 -16.02 2.26 6.83
CA ALA A 69 -16.75 3.26 7.59
C ALA A 69 -17.10 2.80 9.02
N ASP A 70 -17.50 1.54 9.17
CA ASP A 70 -17.75 0.92 10.49
C ASP A 70 -16.46 0.84 11.34
N ALA A 71 -15.31 0.67 10.67
CA ALA A 71 -13.99 0.78 11.27
C ALA A 71 -13.49 2.23 11.38
N GLU A 72 -14.35 3.24 11.23
CA GLU A 72 -14.03 4.67 11.37
C GLU A 72 -13.02 5.22 10.34
N TRP A 73 -12.89 4.55 9.18
CA TRP A 73 -12.16 5.09 8.03
C TRP A 73 -13.07 5.96 7.17
N THR A 74 -12.55 7.12 6.76
CA THR A 74 -13.19 7.96 5.75
C THR A 74 -12.57 7.68 4.40
N VAL A 75 -13.37 7.26 3.43
CA VAL A 75 -12.91 6.92 2.07
C VAL A 75 -13.30 8.02 1.08
N GLU A 76 -12.35 8.43 0.26
CA GLU A 76 -12.53 9.34 -0.87
C GLU A 76 -12.16 8.66 -2.19
N GLY A 77 -13.08 8.71 -3.15
CA GLY A 77 -12.93 8.08 -4.46
C GLY A 77 -13.74 6.78 -4.61
N PRO A 78 -13.51 6.00 -5.68
CA PRO A 78 -12.47 6.19 -6.69
C PRO A 78 -12.65 7.45 -7.54
N ASN A 79 -11.55 8.18 -7.75
CA ASN A 79 -11.51 9.39 -8.55
C ASN A 79 -10.53 9.23 -9.70
N ARG A 80 -10.93 9.68 -10.90
CA ARG A 80 -10.03 9.71 -12.06
C ARG A 80 -9.19 10.99 -12.05
N LEU A 81 -7.87 10.85 -12.05
CA LEU A 81 -6.93 11.96 -12.17
C LEU A 81 -6.82 12.44 -13.63
N SER A 82 -6.39 13.68 -13.80
CA SER A 82 -6.10 14.25 -15.13
C SER A 82 -4.97 13.54 -15.86
N THR A 83 -4.11 12.82 -15.13
CA THR A 83 -3.05 11.96 -15.69
C THR A 83 -3.58 10.67 -16.29
N GLY A 84 -4.85 10.32 -16.06
CA GLY A 84 -5.47 9.08 -16.49
C GLY A 84 -5.56 8.01 -15.40
N ASP A 85 -4.79 8.13 -14.31
CA ASP A 85 -4.80 7.17 -13.20
C ASP A 85 -6.08 7.26 -12.36
N THR A 86 -6.47 6.17 -11.73
CA THR A 86 -7.54 6.10 -10.73
C THR A 86 -6.94 6.14 -9.32
N THR A 87 -7.48 6.98 -8.44
CA THR A 87 -7.05 7.11 -7.05
C THR A 87 -8.16 6.80 -6.06
N VAL A 88 -7.81 6.16 -4.96
CA VAL A 88 -8.64 5.97 -3.77
C VAL A 88 -7.80 6.39 -2.55
N MET A 89 -8.42 7.13 -1.64
CA MET A 89 -7.79 7.51 -0.39
C MET A 89 -8.67 7.08 0.78
N ALA A 90 -8.07 6.47 1.80
CA ALA A 90 -8.74 6.13 3.05
C ALA A 90 -7.98 6.77 4.21
N THR A 91 -8.70 7.44 5.11
CA THR A 91 -8.11 8.24 6.18
C THR A 91 -8.72 7.87 7.53
N LYS A 92 -7.89 7.71 8.57
CA LYS A 92 -8.32 7.48 9.94
C LYS A 92 -7.47 8.28 10.93
N SER A 93 -8.12 8.94 11.88
CA SER A 93 -7.46 9.69 12.94
C SER A 93 -7.14 8.80 14.15
N PHE A 94 -6.10 9.17 14.90
CA PHE A 94 -5.80 8.59 16.20
C PHE A 94 -5.53 9.69 17.23
N ASP A 95 -6.01 9.47 18.45
CA ASP A 95 -6.01 10.51 19.49
C ASP A 95 -4.74 10.48 20.36
N SER A 96 -4.00 9.37 20.32
CA SER A 96 -2.80 9.17 21.12
C SER A 96 -1.77 8.29 20.38
N PRO A 97 -0.46 8.46 20.65
CA PRO A 97 0.58 7.76 19.91
C PRO A 97 0.54 6.23 20.10
N GLU A 98 -0.02 5.76 21.22
CA GLU A 98 -0.19 4.33 21.52
C GLU A 98 -1.21 3.65 20.60
N ARG A 99 -2.08 4.42 19.95
CA ARG A 99 -3.11 3.90 19.03
C ARG A 99 -2.60 3.70 17.60
N LEU A 100 -1.47 4.31 17.24
CA LEU A 100 -0.93 4.20 15.88
C LEU A 100 -0.68 2.73 15.45
N PRO A 101 -0.07 1.85 16.27
CA PRO A 101 0.13 0.46 15.89
C PRO A 101 -1.19 -0.27 15.57
N ASP A 102 -2.24 -0.01 16.35
CA ASP A 102 -3.57 -0.61 16.13
C ASP A 102 -4.15 -0.16 14.78
N VAL A 103 -4.06 1.14 14.47
CA VAL A 103 -4.53 1.68 13.18
C VAL A 103 -3.74 1.10 12.01
N LEU A 104 -2.43 0.88 12.15
CA LEU A 104 -1.62 0.25 11.09
C LEU A 104 -1.95 -1.23 10.91
N ALA A 105 -2.27 -1.95 11.98
CA ALA A 105 -2.69 -3.35 11.91
C ALA A 105 -4.01 -3.53 11.15
N GLU A 106 -4.89 -2.54 11.16
CA GLU A 106 -6.11 -2.55 10.33
C GLU A 106 -5.83 -2.50 8.82
N ILE A 107 -4.67 -1.98 8.40
CA ILE A 107 -4.33 -1.78 6.97
C ILE A 107 -3.84 -3.09 6.33
N ALA A 108 -2.97 -3.81 7.01
CA ALA A 108 -2.23 -4.94 6.44
C ALA A 108 -2.28 -6.21 7.31
N GLY A 109 -3.13 -6.23 8.34
CA GLY A 109 -3.22 -7.33 9.28
C GLY A 109 -2.05 -7.39 10.27
N PRO A 110 -2.10 -8.33 11.23
CA PRO A 110 -0.99 -8.56 12.15
C PRO A 110 0.25 -9.09 11.41
N GLY A 111 1.44 -8.69 11.86
CA GLY A 111 2.71 -9.21 11.35
C GLY A 111 3.34 -8.43 10.20
N VAL A 112 2.59 -7.56 9.50
CA VAL A 112 3.19 -6.67 8.48
C VAL A 112 3.94 -5.51 9.12
N PHE A 113 3.29 -4.83 10.07
CA PHE A 113 3.89 -3.75 10.84
C PHE A 113 4.32 -4.28 12.21
N GLU A 114 5.62 -4.50 12.38
CA GLU A 114 6.19 -5.05 13.61
C GLU A 114 6.92 -4.01 14.43
N ASP A 115 6.89 -4.16 15.76
CA ASP A 115 7.62 -3.30 16.71
C ASP A 115 7.36 -1.79 16.51
N VAL A 116 6.16 -1.43 16.02
CA VAL A 116 5.83 -0.03 15.75
C VAL A 116 5.67 0.74 17.06
N ALA A 117 6.39 1.86 17.16
CA ALA A 117 6.27 2.79 18.27
C ALA A 117 6.45 4.23 17.81
N LEU A 118 5.59 5.12 18.33
CA LEU A 118 5.71 6.56 18.16
C LEU A 118 6.13 7.19 19.48
N THR A 119 7.42 7.51 19.63
CA THR A 119 7.98 8.00 20.89
C THR A 119 8.20 9.51 20.88
N ARG A 120 7.81 10.16 21.98
CA ARG A 120 8.08 11.59 22.20
C ARG A 120 9.47 11.78 22.78
N HIS A 121 10.31 12.54 22.09
CA HIS A 121 11.60 13.01 22.59
C HIS A 121 11.53 14.51 22.90
N ARG A 122 11.79 14.87 24.16
CA ARG A 122 11.87 16.27 24.60
C ARG A 122 13.30 16.65 24.92
N SER A 123 13.73 17.79 24.39
CA SER A 123 14.98 18.47 24.74
C SER A 123 14.69 19.95 25.00
N PHE A 124 15.69 20.72 25.44
CA PHE A 124 15.47 22.13 25.80
C PHE A 124 14.80 22.88 24.63
N ALA A 125 13.58 23.37 24.88
CA ALA A 125 12.71 24.07 23.92
C ALA A 125 12.35 23.31 22.62
N ARG A 126 12.53 21.99 22.55
CA ARG A 126 12.22 21.19 21.34
C ARG A 126 11.51 19.90 21.69
N THR A 127 10.40 19.65 21.00
CA THR A 127 9.69 18.36 20.98
C THR A 127 9.94 17.72 19.61
N GLU A 128 10.31 16.45 19.61
CA GLU A 128 10.49 15.63 18.42
C GLU A 128 9.71 14.34 18.59
N TRP A 129 9.01 13.93 17.53
CA TRP A 129 8.36 12.63 17.45
C TRP A 129 9.21 11.70 16.62
N ARG A 130 9.46 10.50 17.15
CA ARG A 130 10.23 9.47 16.46
C ARG A 130 9.32 8.27 16.23
N LEU A 131 9.15 7.93 14.95
CA LEU A 131 8.53 6.67 14.55
C LEU A 131 9.63 5.61 14.38
N SER A 132 9.45 4.46 15.02
CA SER A 132 10.27 3.26 14.82
C SER A 132 9.36 2.08 14.52
N GLY A 133 9.86 1.10 13.76
CA GLY A 133 9.16 -0.13 13.43
C GLY A 133 9.85 -0.86 12.29
N ARG A 134 9.37 -2.06 12.00
CA ARG A 134 9.78 -2.88 10.84
C ARG A 134 8.55 -3.15 9.99
N VAL A 135 8.75 -3.15 8.68
CA VAL A 135 7.73 -3.59 7.72
C VAL A 135 8.22 -4.91 7.14
N ASP A 136 7.50 -6.00 7.41
CA ASP A 136 7.78 -7.33 6.86
C ASP A 136 6.71 -7.71 5.83
N LEU A 137 7.14 -7.75 4.56
CA LEU A 137 6.31 -8.17 3.43
C LEU A 137 6.78 -9.53 2.86
N SER A 138 7.68 -10.22 3.56
CA SER A 138 8.29 -11.46 3.08
C SER A 138 7.32 -12.63 3.00
N GLY A 139 6.21 -12.58 3.76
CA GLY A 139 5.11 -13.52 3.67
C GLY A 139 4.32 -13.46 2.35
N GLY A 140 4.54 -12.45 1.51
CA GLY A 140 3.86 -12.34 0.21
C GLY A 140 2.34 -12.28 0.36
N LEU A 141 1.62 -13.05 -0.47
CA LEU A 141 0.14 -13.07 -0.43
C LEU A 141 -0.41 -13.77 0.81
N ASP A 142 0.38 -14.63 1.47
CA ASP A 142 -0.07 -15.33 2.69
C ASP A 142 -0.35 -14.36 3.84
N LEU A 143 0.19 -13.13 3.79
CA LEU A 143 -0.12 -12.05 4.74
C LEU A 143 -1.60 -11.63 4.70
N PHE A 144 -2.31 -11.92 3.61
CA PHE A 144 -3.72 -11.63 3.43
C PHE A 144 -4.60 -12.89 3.54
N SER A 145 -3.99 -14.04 3.87
CA SER A 145 -4.70 -15.30 4.11
C SER A 145 -4.91 -15.51 5.60
N ASP A 146 -6.07 -16.04 5.98
CA ASP A 146 -6.33 -16.53 7.34
C ASP A 146 -6.67 -18.02 7.29
N ASP A 147 -6.60 -18.72 8.44
CA ASP A 147 -6.86 -20.16 8.50
C ASP A 147 -8.24 -20.54 7.92
N ALA A 148 -9.25 -19.69 8.12
CA ALA A 148 -10.60 -19.93 7.62
C ALA A 148 -10.70 -19.71 6.09
N LEU A 149 -9.99 -18.72 5.55
CA LEU A 149 -9.88 -18.46 4.12
C LEU A 149 -9.07 -19.57 3.44
N ALA A 150 -7.98 -20.02 4.05
CA ALA A 150 -7.16 -21.13 3.56
C ALA A 150 -7.96 -22.45 3.50
N GLU A 151 -8.79 -22.73 4.52
CA GLU A 151 -9.74 -23.85 4.50
C GLU A 151 -10.79 -23.69 3.40
N THR A 152 -11.32 -22.48 3.21
CA THR A 152 -12.31 -22.17 2.17
C THR A 152 -11.74 -22.37 0.77
N LEU A 153 -10.48 -22.02 0.57
CA LEU A 153 -9.74 -22.21 -0.69
C LEU A 153 -9.13 -23.62 -0.82
N SER A 154 -9.39 -24.52 0.13
CA SER A 154 -8.86 -25.90 0.15
C SER A 154 -7.32 -25.96 0.01
N GLY A 155 -6.61 -24.97 0.56
CA GLY A 155 -5.16 -24.88 0.49
C GLY A 155 -4.57 -24.49 -0.88
N LEU A 156 -5.39 -23.99 -1.81
CA LEU A 156 -4.88 -23.30 -3.00
C LEU A 156 -4.22 -21.97 -2.58
N PRO A 157 -3.05 -21.62 -3.14
CA PRO A 157 -2.45 -20.31 -2.91
C PRO A 157 -3.38 -19.20 -3.44
N LEU A 158 -3.35 -18.05 -2.77
CA LEU A 158 -4.01 -16.82 -3.21
C LEU A 158 -3.44 -16.34 -4.55
#